data_AF-A0A960GI74-F1
#
_entry.id   AF-A0A960GI74-F1
#
_cell.length_a   1.000
_cell.length_b   1.000
_cell.length_c   1.000
_cell.angle_alpha   90.00
_cell.angle_beta   90.00
_cell.angle_gamma   90.00
#
_symmetry.space_group_name_H-M   'P 1'
#
loop_
_entity.id
_entity.type
_entity.pdbx_description
1 polymer ?
#
loop_
_entity_poly.entity_id
_entity_poly.type
_entity_poly.pdbx_seq_one_letter_code
_entity_poly.pdbx_strand_id
1 'polypeptide(L)'
;MLFHTESRLVPAGFLGVDVFFVISGFLITDILFRGAGWSGLGGFWLRRARRLAPALMVLLVTVALLRLVHPGPGDSNPAPIVAALTYTTNWYEILTGGSYFGLYEQPTLLLHTW
;
A
#
# COMPACT_ATOMS: atom_id res chain seq x y z
N MET A 1 -19.21 -5.91 0.77
CA MET A 1 -20.57 -6.51 0.85
C MET A 1 -21.07 -7.06 -0.50
N LEU A 2 -20.19 -7.41 -1.46
CA LEU A 2 -20.55 -8.10 -2.73
C LEU A 2 -19.82 -9.46 -2.87
N PHE A 3 -19.32 -10.02 -1.77
CA PHE A 3 -18.59 -11.29 -1.75
C PHE A 3 -19.36 -12.44 -1.06
N HIS A 4 -20.60 -12.19 -0.63
CA HIS A 4 -21.45 -13.19 0.03
C HIS A 4 -22.74 -13.49 -0.73
N THR A 5 -22.98 -12.84 -1.86
CA THR A 5 -24.11 -13.12 -2.74
C THR A 5 -23.59 -13.95 -3.89
N GLU A 6 -24.07 -15.19 -3.98
CA GLU A 6 -23.98 -16.12 -5.11
C GLU A 6 -23.84 -15.41 -6.47
N SER A 7 -22.61 -15.03 -6.81
CA SER A 7 -22.29 -14.44 -8.10
C SER A 7 -21.74 -15.58 -8.95
N ARG A 8 -22.65 -16.21 -9.70
CA ARG A 8 -22.34 -17.16 -10.76
C ARG A 8 -21.45 -16.55 -11.87
N LEU A 9 -21.07 -15.28 -11.74
CA LEU A 9 -20.27 -14.49 -12.67
C LEU A 9 -18.80 -14.32 -12.23
N VAL A 10 -18.47 -14.41 -10.93
CA VAL A 10 -17.07 -14.37 -10.47
C VAL A 10 -16.85 -15.32 -9.27
N PRO A 11 -16.80 -16.65 -9.48
CA PRO A 11 -16.63 -17.63 -8.39
C PRO A 11 -15.24 -17.58 -7.73
N ALA A 12 -14.33 -16.75 -8.25
CA ALA A 12 -12.89 -16.91 -8.09
C ALA A 12 -12.16 -15.59 -7.82
N GLY A 13 -12.78 -14.64 -7.11
CA GLY A 13 -12.18 -13.32 -6.82
C GLY A 13 -10.79 -13.40 -6.16
N PHE A 14 -10.58 -14.37 -5.26
CA PHE A 14 -9.27 -14.64 -4.65
C PHE A 14 -8.28 -15.27 -5.63
N LEU A 15 -8.73 -16.22 -6.46
CA LEU A 15 -7.90 -16.86 -7.49
C LEU A 15 -7.34 -15.82 -8.48
N GLY A 16 -8.12 -14.79 -8.81
CA GLY A 16 -7.68 -13.70 -9.68
C GLY A 16 -6.50 -12.92 -9.08
N VAL A 17 -6.48 -12.71 -7.76
CA VAL A 17 -5.37 -12.05 -7.06
C VAL A 17 -4.12 -12.92 -7.12
N ASP A 18 -4.23 -14.22 -6.82
CA ASP A 18 -3.10 -15.16 -6.85
C ASP A 18 -2.51 -15.27 -8.27
N VAL A 19 -3.37 -15.43 -9.28
CA VAL A 19 -2.95 -15.50 -10.69
C VAL A 19 -2.32 -14.19 -11.15
N PHE A 20 -2.87 -13.04 -10.74
CA PHE A 20 -2.29 -11.73 -11.05
C PHE A 20 -0.86 -11.60 -10.47
N PHE A 21 -0.65 -12.02 -9.23
CA PHE A 21 0.68 -11.99 -8.62
C PHE A 21 1.67 -12.92 -9.33
N VAL A 22 1.26 -14.14 -9.68
CA VAL A 22 2.10 -15.10 -10.40
C VAL A 22 2.51 -14.55 -11.77
N ILE A 23 1.55 -14.05 -12.56
CA ILE A 23 1.83 -13.49 -13.89
C ILE A 23 2.70 -12.23 -13.80
N SER A 24 2.42 -11.34 -12.83
CA SER A 24 3.23 -10.14 -12.60
C SER A 24 4.67 -10.49 -12.23
N GLY A 25 4.87 -11.50 -11.39
CA GLY A 25 6.19 -12.00 -11.01
C GLY A 25 6.96 -12.57 -12.20
N PHE A 26 6.30 -13.37 -13.04
CA PHE A 26 6.89 -13.88 -14.27
C PHE A 26 7.30 -12.75 -15.23
N LEU A 27 6.41 -11.79 -15.48
CA LEU A 27 6.68 -10.66 -16.38
C LEU A 27 7.84 -9.79 -15.89
N ILE A 28 7.88 -9.47 -14.58
CA ILE A 28 8.98 -8.69 -14.00
C ILE A 28 10.31 -9.45 -14.16
N THR A 29 10.31 -10.75 -13.89
CA THR A 29 11.49 -11.61 -14.03
C THR A 29 11.93 -11.69 -15.49
N ASP A 30 11.00 -11.81 -16.43
CA ASP A 30 11.26 -11.85 -17.86
C ASP A 30 11.86 -10.53 -18.39
N ILE A 31 11.33 -9.38 -17.95
CA ILE A 31 11.88 -8.04 -18.25
C ILE A 31 13.32 -7.92 -17.73
N LEU A 32 13.58 -8.44 -16.52
CA LEU A 32 14.91 -8.45 -15.91
C LEU A 32 15.91 -9.33 -16.66
N PHE A 33 15.47 -10.49 -17.12
CA PHE A 33 16.31 -11.48 -17.78
C PHE A 33 16.60 -11.14 -19.25
N ARG A 34 15.63 -10.55 -19.97
CA ARG A 34 15.74 -10.33 -21.43
C ARG A 34 16.32 -8.98 -21.85
N GLY A 35 16.10 -7.91 -21.08
CA GLY A 35 16.23 -6.56 -21.64
C GLY A 35 17.25 -5.64 -20.99
N ALA A 36 17.58 -5.83 -19.71
CA ALA A 36 18.25 -4.77 -18.97
C ALA A 36 19.30 -5.22 -17.95
N GLY A 37 19.42 -6.52 -17.67
CA GLY A 37 20.24 -7.00 -16.57
C GLY A 37 19.88 -6.34 -15.23
N TRP A 38 20.72 -6.52 -14.21
CA TRP A 38 20.50 -5.95 -12.88
C TRP A 38 20.56 -4.41 -12.88
N SER A 39 21.15 -3.79 -13.90
CA SER A 39 21.24 -2.33 -14.06
C SER A 39 19.92 -1.67 -14.48
N GLY A 40 18.98 -2.42 -15.08
CA GLY A 40 17.63 -1.93 -15.42
C GLY A 40 16.68 -1.80 -14.24
N LEU A 41 17.01 -2.42 -13.10
CA LEU A 41 16.16 -2.46 -11.93
C LEU A 41 15.91 -1.05 -11.37
N GLY A 42 16.94 -0.19 -11.36
CA GLY A 42 16.81 1.21 -10.95
C GLY A 42 15.84 2.00 -11.83
N GLY A 43 15.88 1.79 -13.15
CA GLY A 43 14.95 2.42 -14.08
C GLY A 43 13.49 1.95 -13.92
N PHE A 44 13.31 0.66 -13.61
CA PHE A 44 12.00 0.09 -13.29
C PHE A 44 11.41 0.72 -12.02
N TRP A 45 12.17 0.73 -10.92
CA TRP A 45 11.74 1.33 -9.65
C TRP A 45 11.52 2.83 -9.78
N LEU A 46 12.34 3.55 -10.53
CA LEU A 46 12.18 4.99 -10.74
C LEU A 46 10.89 5.32 -11.51
N ARG A 47 10.53 4.54 -12.54
CA ARG A 47 9.25 4.72 -13.25
C ARG A 47 8.06 4.45 -12.33
N ARG A 48 8.17 3.43 -11.47
CA ARG A 48 7.13 3.09 -10.48
C ARG A 48 7.00 4.19 -9.43
N ALA A 49 8.11 4.68 -8.89
CA ALA A 49 8.14 5.78 -7.92
C ALA A 49 7.54 7.05 -8.50
N ARG A 50 7.88 7.45 -9.74
CA ARG A 50 7.28 8.62 -10.40
C ARG A 50 5.76 8.52 -10.62
N ARG A 51 5.22 7.31 -10.65
CA ARG A 51 3.76 7.08 -10.78
C ARG A 51 3.06 7.07 -9.42
N LEU A 52 3.67 6.49 -8.39
CA LEU A 52 3.05 6.29 -7.07
C LEU A 52 3.31 7.44 -6.09
N ALA A 53 4.52 8.02 -6.12
CA ALA A 53 4.93 9.08 -5.18
C ALA A 53 4.03 10.33 -5.23
N PRO A 54 3.55 10.83 -6.39
CA PRO A 54 2.70 12.02 -6.40
C PRO A 54 1.41 11.84 -5.61
N ALA A 55 0.75 10.69 -5.77
CA ALA A 55 -0.48 10.36 -5.05
C ALA A 55 -0.23 10.22 -3.55
N LEU A 56 0.87 9.56 -3.16
CA LEU A 56 1.27 9.45 -1.77
C LEU A 56 1.55 10.83 -1.14
N MET A 57 2.28 11.70 -1.82
CA MET A 57 2.59 13.04 -1.32
C MET A 57 1.33 13.87 -1.11
N VAL A 58 0.38 13.82 -2.04
CA VAL A 58 -0.93 14.50 -1.90
C VAL A 58 -1.69 13.97 -0.69
N LEU A 59 -1.72 12.64 -0.51
CA LEU A 59 -2.36 12.02 0.65
C LEU A 59 -1.73 12.50 1.96
N LEU A 60 -0.40 12.45 2.07
CA LEU A 60 0.32 12.82 3.29
C LEU A 60 0.17 14.31 3.63
N VAL A 61 0.21 15.19 2.63
CA VAL A 61 -0.06 16.62 2.84
C VAL A 61 -1.50 16.81 3.31
N THR A 62 -2.46 16.12 2.70
CA THR A 62 -3.88 16.20 3.10
C THR A 62 -4.08 15.75 4.55
N VAL A 63 -3.48 14.61 4.93
CA VAL A 63 -3.55 14.10 6.31
C VAL A 63 -2.87 15.05 7.29
N ALA A 64 -1.69 15.60 6.95
CA ALA A 64 -1.00 16.56 7.79
C ALA A 64 -1.84 17.85 8.01
N LEU A 65 -2.46 18.38 6.96
CA LEU A 65 -3.36 19.54 7.06
C LEU A 65 -4.61 19.22 7.90
N LEU A 66 -5.20 18.04 7.73
CA LEU A 66 -6.36 17.61 8.52
C LEU A 66 -6.02 17.53 10.01
N ARG A 67 -4.85 17.02 10.39
CA ARG A 67 -4.38 16.98 11.78
C ARG A 67 -4.21 18.38 12.39
N LEU A 68 -3.86 19.39 11.60
CA LEU A 68 -3.74 20.78 12.08
C LEU A 68 -5.11 21.40 12.36
N VAL A 69 -6.13 21.08 11.56
CA VAL A 69 -7.49 21.63 11.69
C VAL A 69 -8.32 20.85 12.72
N HIS A 70 -8.11 19.54 12.80
CA HIS A 70 -8.83 18.61 13.67
C HIS A 70 -7.85 17.70 14.43
N PRO A 71 -7.17 18.21 15.46
CA PRO A 71 -6.22 17.42 16.23
C PRO A 71 -6.94 16.31 17.02
N GLY A 72 -6.64 15.06 16.69
CA GLY A 72 -7.08 13.87 17.40
C GLY A 72 -6.03 13.35 18.40
N PRO A 73 -6.42 12.37 19.24
CA PRO A 73 -5.49 11.68 20.13
C PRO A 73 -4.35 11.02 19.33
N GLY A 74 -3.10 11.32 19.68
CA GLY A 74 -1.91 10.71 19.03
C GLY A 74 -1.39 11.43 17.78
N ASP A 75 -2.00 12.53 17.35
CA ASP A 75 -1.56 13.27 16.14
C ASP A 75 -0.23 14.02 16.30
N SER A 76 0.23 14.20 17.54
CA SER A 76 1.57 14.72 17.86
C SER A 76 2.68 13.72 17.48
N ASN A 77 2.36 12.45 17.26
CA ASN A 77 3.32 11.45 16.83
C ASN A 77 3.50 11.51 15.30
N PRO A 78 4.70 11.86 14.80
CA PRO A 78 4.98 11.86 13.36
C PRO A 78 5.24 10.46 12.80
N ALA A 79 5.45 9.44 13.66
CA ALA A 79 5.85 8.10 13.23
C ALA A 79 4.94 7.45 12.18
N PRO A 80 3.59 7.58 12.21
CA PRO A 80 2.72 7.06 11.15
C PRO A 80 2.98 7.70 9.78
N ILE A 81 3.25 9.01 9.73
CA ILE A 81 3.53 9.74 8.49
C ILE A 81 4.89 9.33 7.94
N VAL A 82 5.89 9.16 8.82
CA VAL A 82 7.22 8.67 8.43
C VAL A 82 7.14 7.24 7.91
N ALA A 83 6.40 6.36 8.60
CA ALA A 83 6.20 4.98 8.16
C ALA A 83 5.50 4.90 6.79
N ALA A 84 4.52 5.76 6.53
CA ALA A 84 3.88 5.85 5.22
C ALA A 84 4.82 6.40 4.14
N LEU A 85 5.69 7.36 4.46
CA LEU A 85 6.72 7.86 3.53
C LEU A 85 7.73 6.78 3.14
N THR A 86 8.12 5.94 4.10
CA THR A 86 9.09 4.87 3.89
C THR A 86 8.47 3.57 3.38
N TYR A 87 7.14 3.54 3.14
CA TYR A 87 6.40 2.31 2.81
C TYR A 87 6.61 1.20 3.85
N THR A 88 6.73 1.57 5.13
CA THR A 88 6.92 0.65 6.27
C THR A 88 5.74 0.68 7.26
N THR A 89 4.57 1.14 6.83
CA THR A 89 3.36 1.22 7.69
C THR A 89 3.00 -0.15 8.28
N ASN A 90 3.14 -1.24 7.53
CA ASN A 90 2.91 -2.59 8.05
C ASN A 90 3.79 -2.93 9.26
N TRP A 91 5.07 -2.57 9.22
CA TRP A 91 5.99 -2.82 10.33
C TRP A 91 5.68 -1.93 11.53
N TYR A 92 5.33 -0.67 11.28
CA TYR A 92 4.89 0.25 12.33
C TYR A 92 3.67 -0.32 13.07
N GLU A 93 2.64 -0.73 12.34
CA GLU A 93 1.41 -1.30 12.91
C GLU A 93 1.68 -2.58 13.70
N ILE A 94 2.52 -3.50 13.20
CA ILE A 94 2.92 -4.72 13.93
C ILE A 94 3.58 -4.35 15.27
N LEU A 95 4.45 -3.34 15.29
CA LEU A 95 5.17 -2.92 16.49
C LEU A 95 4.28 -2.14 17.48
N THR A 96 3.25 -1.45 16.98
CA THR A 96 2.31 -0.69 17.81
C THR A 96 1.06 -1.49 18.20
N GLY A 97 0.99 -2.77 17.84
CA GLY A 97 -0.12 -3.66 18.17
C GLY A 97 -1.38 -3.46 17.31
N GLY A 98 -1.26 -2.77 16.17
CA GLY A 98 -2.33 -2.60 15.19
C GLY A 98 -2.60 -3.91 14.45
N SER A 99 -3.88 -4.26 14.32
CA SER A 99 -4.34 -5.45 13.59
C SER A 99 -5.03 -5.04 12.29
N TYR A 100 -4.59 -5.57 11.15
CA TYR A 100 -5.28 -5.44 9.87
C TYR A 100 -6.76 -5.89 9.95
N PHE A 101 -7.05 -6.87 10.80
CA PHE A 101 -8.39 -7.41 11.03
C PHE A 101 -9.14 -6.70 12.17
N GLY A 102 -8.45 -5.82 12.91
CA GLY A 102 -8.98 -4.99 14.01
C GLY A 102 -9.59 -3.68 13.50
N LEU A 103 -10.20 -3.68 12.31
CA LEU A 103 -10.77 -2.51 11.62
C LEU A 103 -11.81 -1.70 12.42
N TYR A 104 -12.21 -2.19 13.60
CA TYR A 104 -13.26 -1.62 14.43
C TYR A 104 -12.73 -0.90 15.69
N GLU A 105 -11.44 -0.98 16.02
CA GLU A 105 -10.92 -0.44 17.29
C GLU A 105 -10.34 0.98 17.18
N GLN A 106 -9.85 1.39 16.00
CA GLN A 106 -9.53 2.78 15.62
C GLN A 106 -8.94 2.81 14.20
N PRO A 107 -9.67 3.27 13.17
CA PRO A 107 -9.11 3.35 11.82
C PRO A 107 -8.02 4.42 11.76
N THR A 108 -6.76 3.99 11.63
CA THR A 108 -5.66 4.91 11.32
C THR A 108 -5.80 5.35 9.86
N LEU A 109 -5.80 6.65 9.59
CA LEU A 109 -5.99 7.20 8.23
C LEU A 109 -4.94 6.69 7.21
N LEU A 110 -3.81 6.20 7.71
CA LEU A 110 -2.68 5.71 6.92
C LEU A 110 -2.63 4.18 6.84
N LEU A 111 -3.60 3.45 7.40
CA LEU A 111 -3.59 1.98 7.45
C LEU A 111 -3.37 1.36 6.06
N HIS A 112 -3.92 1.95 5.01
CA HIS A 112 -3.83 1.45 3.63
C HIS A 112 -2.63 1.98 2.82
N THR A 113 -1.59 2.51 3.47
CA THR A 113 -0.37 3.03 2.81
C THR A 113 0.78 2.03 2.73
N TRP A 114 0.49 0.75 3.00
CA TRP A 114 1.41 -0.37 2.83
C TRP A 114 2.01 -0.49 1.42
#